data_AF-A0A0R1V8T2-F1
#
_entry.id   AF-A0A0R1V8T2-F1
#
_cell.length_a   1.000
_cell.length_b   1.000
_cell.length_c   1.000
_cell.angle_alpha   90.00
_cell.angle_beta   90.00
_cell.angle_gamma   90.00
#
_symmetry.space_group_name_H-M   'P 1'
#
loop_
_entity.id
_entity.type
_entity.pdbx_description
1 polymer ?
#
loop_
_entity_poly.entity_id
_entity_poly.type
_entity_poly.pdbx_seq_one_letter_code
_entity_poly.pdbx_strand_id
1 'polypeptide(L)'
;MTYHFDENTTNGFVSKEDERLSIYCDYYSIDQGELKNSLIADYVDAHHQILDELINGYKEMGPLNKKICDEFVGCECEAGYEIENRGII
;
A
#
# COMPACT_ATOMS: atom_id res chain seq x y z
N MET A 1 4.44 11.31 -6.57
CA MET A 1 3.58 11.51 -5.39
C MET A 1 4.25 10.84 -4.20
N THR A 2 4.80 11.65 -3.29
CA THR A 2 5.32 11.19 -2.00
C THR A 2 4.12 10.99 -1.08
N TYR A 3 3.93 9.80 -0.52
CA TYR A 3 2.95 9.60 0.52
C TYR A 3 3.42 10.36 1.77
N HIS A 4 2.89 11.56 1.97
CA HIS A 4 2.98 12.25 3.25
C HIS A 4 1.98 11.60 4.18
N PHE A 5 2.49 10.80 5.11
CA PHE A 5 1.73 10.36 6.26
C PHE A 5 1.60 11.59 7.17
N ASP A 6 0.42 12.19 7.23
CA ASP A 6 0.14 13.32 8.11
C ASP A 6 0.28 12.85 9.57
N GLU A 7 1.34 13.32 10.25
CA GLU A 7 1.62 13.10 11.69
C GLU A 7 0.63 13.79 12.64
N ASN A 8 -0.58 14.17 12.19
CA ASN A 8 -1.49 15.02 12.95
C ASN A 8 -2.91 14.45 13.17
N THR A 9 -3.02 13.14 13.37
CA THR A 9 -4.16 12.57 14.10
C THR A 9 -3.69 11.82 15.35
N THR A 10 -3.06 12.57 16.27
CA THR A 10 -2.92 12.09 17.64
C THR A 10 -4.26 12.28 18.36
N ASN A 11 -4.96 11.17 18.60
CA ASN A 11 -5.53 10.93 19.92
C ASN A 11 -5.72 9.44 20.14
N GLY A 12 -4.69 8.83 20.70
CA GLY A 12 -4.65 7.43 21.05
C GLY A 12 -3.24 6.94 20.92
N PHE A 13 -2.66 6.43 21.99
CA PHE A 13 -1.41 5.68 21.94
C PHE A 13 -1.71 4.36 21.19
N VAL A 14 -1.76 4.43 19.86
CA VAL A 14 -1.98 3.28 18.97
C VAL A 14 -0.67 2.50 18.98
N SER A 15 -0.72 1.29 19.51
CA SER A 15 0.47 0.44 19.56
C SER A 15 0.89 0.08 18.13
N LYS A 16 2.17 -0.27 17.90
CA LYS A 16 2.62 -0.78 16.59
C LYS A 16 1.81 -1.99 16.12
N GLU A 17 1.23 -2.73 17.06
CA GLU A 17 0.36 -3.88 16.79
C GLU A 17 -0.99 -3.42 16.23
N ASP A 18 -1.56 -2.34 16.75
CA ASP A 18 -2.82 -1.75 16.27
C ASP A 18 -2.67 -1.15 14.86
N GLU A 19 -1.53 -0.52 14.55
CA GLU A 19 -1.26 0.03 13.21
C GLU A 19 -1.14 -1.09 12.17
N ARG A 20 -0.45 -2.18 12.52
CA ARG A 20 -0.33 -3.36 11.66
C ARG A 20 -1.70 -4.00 11.43
N LEU A 21 -2.47 -4.20 12.49
CA LEU A 21 -3.82 -4.76 12.42
C LEU A 21 -4.74 -3.92 11.50
N SER A 22 -4.64 -2.59 11.53
CA SER A 22 -5.37 -1.72 10.62
C SER A 22 -5.03 -1.99 9.15
N ILE A 23 -3.74 -2.11 8.82
CA ILE A 23 -3.29 -2.39 7.45
C ILE A 23 -3.84 -3.73 6.95
N TYR A 24 -3.89 -4.73 7.82
CA TYR A 24 -4.48 -6.03 7.51
C TYR A 24 -5.98 -5.93 7.24
N CYS A 25 -6.71 -5.28 8.14
CA CYS A 25 -8.13 -5.04 7.98
C CYS A 25 -8.44 -4.32 6.66
N ASP A 26 -7.66 -3.28 6.33
CA ASP A 26 -7.83 -2.53 5.09
C ASP A 26 -7.57 -3.41 3.86
N TYR A 27 -6.48 -4.20 3.88
CA TYR A 27 -6.11 -5.06 2.75
C TYR A 27 -7.14 -6.16 2.47
N TYR A 28 -7.67 -6.79 3.53
CA TYR A 28 -8.68 -7.83 3.40
C TYR A 28 -10.12 -7.29 3.39
N SER A 29 -10.31 -5.97 3.44
CA SER A 29 -11.63 -5.31 3.52
C SER A 29 -12.47 -5.82 4.70
N ILE A 30 -11.83 -5.98 5.86
CA ILE A 30 -12.45 -6.41 7.12
C ILE A 30 -12.68 -5.17 7.98
N ASP A 31 -13.89 -4.97 8.51
CA ASP A 31 -14.14 -3.92 9.49
C ASP A 31 -13.51 -4.32 10.83
N GLN A 32 -12.75 -3.42 11.46
CA GLN A 32 -12.07 -3.73 12.73
C GLN A 32 -13.04 -4.18 13.85
N GLY A 33 -14.30 -3.71 13.81
CA GLY A 33 -15.36 -4.15 14.70
C GLY A 33 -15.73 -5.63 14.54
N GLU A 34 -15.48 -6.22 13.36
CA GLU A 34 -15.71 -7.64 13.06
C GLU A 34 -14.64 -8.55 13.66
N LEU A 35 -13.49 -8.04 14.09
CA LEU A 35 -12.45 -8.81 14.78
C LEU A 35 -12.92 -9.35 16.14
N LYS A 36 -14.06 -8.87 16.66
CA LYS A 36 -14.72 -9.48 17.83
C LYS A 36 -15.26 -10.89 17.53
N ASN A 37 -15.41 -11.24 16.25
CA ASN A 37 -15.73 -12.59 15.80
C ASN A 37 -14.46 -13.43 15.75
N SER A 38 -14.40 -14.50 16.54
CA SER A 38 -13.23 -15.37 16.65
C SER A 38 -12.81 -15.96 15.30
N LEU A 39 -13.75 -16.29 14.41
CA LEU A 39 -13.42 -16.85 13.09
C LEU A 39 -12.69 -15.85 12.19
N ILE A 40 -13.04 -14.56 12.31
CA ILE A 40 -12.43 -13.50 11.52
C ILE A 40 -11.06 -13.15 12.12
N ALA A 41 -10.95 -13.10 13.45
CA ALA A 41 -9.67 -12.92 14.13
C ALA A 41 -8.68 -14.05 13.77
N ASP A 42 -9.13 -15.31 13.81
CA ASP A 42 -8.30 -16.46 13.44
C ASP A 42 -7.89 -16.42 11.96
N TYR A 43 -8.76 -15.94 11.07
CA TYR A 43 -8.43 -15.77 9.66
C TYR A 43 -7.33 -14.72 9.46
N VAL A 44 -7.44 -13.57 10.13
CA VAL A 44 -6.42 -12.52 10.08
C VAL A 44 -5.11 -13.07 10.63
N ASP A 45 -5.12 -13.74 11.78
CA ASP A 45 -3.92 -14.32 12.38
C ASP A 45 -3.25 -15.37 11.47
N ALA A 46 -4.04 -16.22 10.81
CA ALA A 46 -3.50 -17.24 9.91
C ALA A 46 -2.88 -16.70 8.62
N HIS A 47 -3.27 -15.50 8.18
CA HIS A 47 -2.90 -14.96 6.87
C HIS A 47 -2.06 -13.67 6.92
N HIS A 48 -1.85 -13.09 8.10
CA HIS A 48 -1.13 -11.82 8.22
C HIS A 48 0.32 -11.91 7.69
N GLN A 49 0.96 -13.07 7.79
CA GLN A 49 2.34 -13.24 7.32
C GLN A 49 2.50 -13.04 5.80
N ILE A 50 1.46 -13.33 5.01
CA ILE A 50 1.52 -13.17 3.55
C ILE A 50 1.63 -11.69 3.17
N LEU A 51 0.89 -10.80 3.84
CA LEU A 51 0.99 -9.36 3.59
C LEU A 51 2.32 -8.80 4.11
N ASP A 52 2.87 -9.35 5.20
CA ASP A 52 4.19 -8.96 5.68
C ASP A 52 5.27 -9.24 4.65
N GLU A 53 5.25 -10.44 4.06
CA GLU A 53 6.15 -10.83 2.98
C GLU A 53 6.00 -9.89 1.78
N LEU A 54 4.77 -9.54 1.40
CA LEU A 54 4.50 -8.59 0.32
C LEU A 54 5.09 -7.21 0.63
N ILE A 55 4.83 -6.67 1.83
CA ILE A 55 5.35 -5.36 2.27
C ILE A 55 6.89 -5.37 2.28
N ASN A 56 7.50 -6.44 2.78
CA ASN A 56 8.96 -6.56 2.84
C ASN A 56 9.56 -6.67 1.43
N GLY A 57 8.97 -7.47 0.55
CA GLY A 57 9.40 -7.56 -0.85
C GLY A 57 9.35 -6.22 -1.56
N TYR A 58 8.28 -5.44 -1.37
CA TYR A 58 8.19 -4.08 -1.93
C TYR A 58 9.19 -3.11 -1.32
N LYS A 59 9.51 -3.23 -0.02
CA LYS A 59 10.55 -2.42 0.61
C LYS A 59 11.94 -2.73 0.05
N GLU A 60 12.26 -4.01 -0.09
CA GLU A 60 13.53 -4.47 -0.65
C GLU A 60 13.69 -4.05 -2.11
N MET A 61 12.63 -4.18 -2.91
CA MET A 61 12.63 -3.82 -4.33
C MET A 61 12.41 -2.33 -4.58
N GLY A 62 11.96 -1.57 -3.58
CA GLY A 62 11.58 -0.17 -3.70
C GLY A 62 12.64 0.71 -4.37
N PRO A 63 13.93 0.66 -3.98
CA PRO A 63 14.99 1.43 -4.64
C PRO A 63 15.19 1.06 -6.11
N LEU A 64 15.10 -0.23 -6.46
CA LEU A 64 15.24 -0.68 -7.84
C LEU A 64 14.04 -0.25 -8.68
N ASN A 65 12.83 -0.47 -8.17
CA ASN A 65 11.59 -0.07 -8.83
C ASN A 65 11.59 1.44 -9.09
N LYS A 66 12.02 2.24 -8.11
CA LYS A 66 12.17 3.69 -8.27
C LYS A 66 13.16 4.04 -9.38
N LYS A 67 14.34 3.40 -9.41
CA LYS A 67 15.34 3.65 -10.45
C LYS A 67 14.79 3.36 -11.86
N ILE A 68 14.04 2.26 -12.01
CA ILE A 68 13.40 1.92 -13.29
C ILE A 68 12.39 3.00 -13.68
N CYS A 69 11.51 3.40 -12.76
CA CYS A 69 10.55 4.49 -13.03
C CYS A 69 11.25 5.79 -13.43
N ASP A 70 12.31 6.19 -12.71
CA ASP A 70 13.06 7.41 -12.99
C ASP A 70 13.76 7.35 -14.37
N GLU A 71 14.21 6.17 -14.80
CA GLU A 71 14.87 5.96 -16.11
C GLU A 71 13.87 6.03 -17.28
N PHE A 72 12.65 5.53 -17.09
CA PHE A 72 11.65 5.43 -18.17
C PHE A 72 10.56 6.51 -18.14
N VAL A 73 10.56 7.41 -17.16
CA VAL A 73 9.55 8.49 -17.04
C VAL A 73 9.44 9.35 -18.31
N GLY A 74 10.57 9.59 -19.00
CA GLY A 74 10.59 10.34 -20.26
C GLY A 74 9.81 9.64 -21.37
N CYS A 75 9.90 8.31 -21.45
CA CYS A 75 9.20 7.52 -22.46
C CYS A 75 7.67 7.55 -22.25
N GLU A 76 7.22 7.56 -21.00
CA GLU A 76 5.79 7.70 -20.68
C GLU A 76 5.26 9.08 -21.08
N CYS A 77 6.04 10.14 -20.84
CA CYS A 77 5.68 11.49 -21.28
C CYS A 77 5.60 11.59 -22.80
N GLU A 78 6.60 11.08 -23.53
CA GLU A 78 6.63 11.08 -25.00
C GLU A 78 5.43 10.32 -25.59
N ALA A 79 5.12 9.13 -25.05
CA ALA A 79 3.95 8.36 -25.47
C ALA A 79 2.64 9.12 -25.21
N GLY A 80 2.50 9.79 -24.06
CA GLY A 80 1.33 10.63 -23.76
C GLY A 80 1.14 11.76 -24.77
N TYR A 81 2.22 12.50 -25.08
CA TYR A 81 2.19 13.56 -26.09
C TYR A 81 1.90 13.04 -27.50
N GLU A 82 2.39 11.86 -27.88
CA GLU A 82 2.06 11.28 -29.18
C GLU A 82 0.58 10.89 -29.30
N ILE A 83 -0.03 10.40 -28.22
CA ILE A 83 -1.45 10.04 -28.21
C ILE A 83 -2.33 11.30 -28.29
N GLU A 84 -1.99 12.35 -27.55
CA GLU A 84 -2.68 13.65 -27.63
C GLU A 84 -2.55 14.29 -29.02
N ASN A 85 -1.34 14.32 -29.59
CA ASN A 85 -1.10 14.91 -30.92
C ASN A 85 -1.75 14.12 -32.07
N ARG A 86 -2.06 12.84 -31.88
CA ARG A 86 -2.80 12.01 -32.85
C ARG A 86 -4.32 12.15 -32.71
N GLY A 87 -4.82 12.95 -31.76
CA GLY A 87 -6.26 13.19 -31.57
C GLY A 87 -7.04 11.93 -31.20
N ILE A 88 -6.39 10.98 -30.54
CA ILE A 88 -7.01 9.71 -30.10
C ILE A 88 -7.71 9.89 -28.73
N ILE A 89 -7.55 11.06 -28.10
CA ILE A 89 -8.28 11.53 -26.93
C ILE A 89 -8.79 12.96 -27.17
#